data_AF-A0A976HDV7-F1
#
_entry.id   AF-A0A976HDV7-F1
#
_cell.length_a   1.000
_cell.length_b   1.000
_cell.length_c   1.000
_cell.angle_alpha   90.00
_cell.angle_beta   90.00
_cell.angle_gamma   90.00
#
_symmetry.space_group_name_H-M   'P 1'
#
loop_
_entity.id
_entity.type
_entity.pdbx_description
1 polymer ?
#
loop_
_entity_poly.entity_id
_entity_poly.type
_entity_poly.pdbx_seq_one_letter_code
_entity_poly.pdbx_strand_id
1 'polypeptide(L)' 'MASEARAATPAADPAALSDQATVENPRDQLVGHLPSLRAFAMSLTRNRSAADDLVQDTIVKAWSNIEKYAIGTNLQAWL' A
#
# COMPACT_ATOMS: atom_id res chain seq x y z
N MET A 1 14.73 -29.30 -7.20
CA MET A 1 14.29 -28.74 -8.49
C MET A 1 12.80 -29.05 -8.66
N ALA A 2 12.04 -28.05 -9.14
CA ALA A 2 10.69 -28.07 -9.72
C ALA A 2 9.45 -28.51 -8.87
N SER A 3 8.63 -27.48 -8.62
CA SER A 3 7.16 -27.37 -8.78
C SER A 3 6.15 -28.02 -7.83
N GLU A 4 5.31 -27.09 -7.32
CA GLU A 4 3.85 -27.12 -7.17
C GLU A 4 3.17 -27.92 -6.03
N ALA A 5 2.53 -27.18 -5.10
CA ALA A 5 1.08 -27.30 -4.86
C ALA A 5 0.55 -26.28 -3.83
N ARG A 6 -0.42 -25.46 -4.28
CA ARG A 6 -1.66 -25.01 -3.62
C ARG A 6 -1.66 -23.85 -2.62
N ALA A 7 -2.28 -22.76 -3.12
CA ALA A 7 -3.42 -22.03 -2.57
C ALA A 7 -3.20 -21.09 -1.37
N ALA A 8 -3.32 -19.78 -1.65
CA ALA A 8 -4.08 -18.85 -0.81
C ALA A 8 -4.34 -17.55 -1.59
N THR A 9 -5.38 -17.54 -2.42
CA THR A 9 -6.29 -16.40 -2.39
C THR A 9 -7.19 -16.61 -1.17
N PRO A 10 -7.17 -15.68 -0.22
CA PRO A 10 -8.37 -15.19 0.42
C PRO A 10 -8.45 -13.69 0.07
N ALA A 11 -9.43 -13.27 -0.74
CA ALA A 11 -10.68 -12.80 -0.18
C ALA A 11 -10.42 -11.95 1.10
N ALA A 12 -10.04 -10.70 0.89
CA ALA A 12 -10.10 -9.65 1.89
C ALA A 12 -10.72 -8.41 1.24
N ASP A 13 -11.97 -8.55 0.80
CA ASP A 13 -12.96 -7.48 0.81
C ASP A 13 -14.25 -8.19 1.26
N PRO A 14 -14.97 -7.74 2.31
CA PRO A 14 -15.44 -6.35 2.42
C PRO A 14 -15.57 -5.78 3.87
N ALA A 15 -15.50 -4.45 4.00
CA ALA A 15 -15.95 -3.66 5.15
C ALA A 15 -15.05 -3.61 6.42
N ALA A 16 -14.85 -2.37 6.89
CA ALA A 16 -14.11 -1.91 8.07
C ALA A 16 -12.58 -1.85 7.85
N LEU A 17 -11.95 -0.69 7.66
CA LEU A 17 -12.14 0.59 8.36
C LEU A 17 -11.26 1.60 7.55
N SER A 18 -11.74 2.57 6.78
CA SER A 18 -12.82 3.53 7.01
C SER A 18 -13.21 4.16 5.66
N ASP A 19 -14.47 3.98 5.29
CA ASP A 19 -15.21 5.06 4.64
C ASP A 19 -15.34 6.17 5.69
N GLN A 20 -14.33 7.01 5.79
CA GLN A 20 -14.48 8.34 6.39
C GLN A 20 -14.23 9.28 5.23
N ALA A 21 -15.31 9.56 4.52
CA ALA A 21 -15.49 10.78 3.76
C ALA A 21 -15.43 11.98 4.72
N THR A 22 -14.26 12.23 5.30
CA THR A 22 -13.86 13.53 5.80
C THR A 22 -12.89 14.08 4.77
N VAL A 23 -13.05 15.35 4.44
CA VAL A 23 -12.31 16.05 3.38
C VAL A 23 -10.84 16.14 3.79
N GLU A 24 -10.08 15.05 3.62
CA GLU A 24 -8.73 14.95 4.15
C GLU A 24 -7.77 14.55 3.05
N ASN A 25 -6.81 15.44 2.86
CA ASN A 25 -5.77 15.46 1.86
C ASN A 25 -5.28 14.04 1.49
N PRO A 26 -4.96 13.76 0.20
CA PRO A 26 -4.39 12.47 -0.22
C PRO A 26 -3.11 12.08 0.56
N ARG A 27 -2.46 13.07 1.20
CA ARG A 27 -1.35 12.89 2.14
C ARG A 27 -1.73 12.13 3.40
N ASP A 28 -2.93 12.36 3.94
CA ASP A 28 -3.39 11.72 5.17
C ASP A 28 -3.76 10.25 4.91
N GLN A 29 -4.44 10.01 3.78
CA GLN A 29 -4.71 8.66 3.29
C GLN A 29 -3.42 7.87 3.04
N LEU A 30 -2.38 8.53 2.50
CA LEU A 30 -1.05 7.90 2.29
C LEU A 30 -0.43 7.42 3.61
N VAL A 31 -0.53 8.22 4.68
CA VAL A 31 -0.02 7.84 6.01
C VAL A 31 -0.81 6.66 6.57
N GLY A 32 -2.13 6.61 6.34
CA GLY A 32 -2.98 5.47 6.70
C GLY A 32 -2.57 4.14 6.04
N HIS A 33 -2.00 4.20 4.83
CA HIS A 33 -1.56 3.00 4.09
C HIS A 33 -0.14 2.53 4.44
N LEU A 34 0.65 3.29 5.20
CA LEU A 34 2.04 2.93 5.57
C LEU A 34 2.18 1.53 6.20
N PRO A 35 1.33 1.11 7.16
CA PRO A 35 1.46 -0.22 7.77
C PRO A 35 1.25 -1.35 6.75
N SER A 36 0.30 -1.18 5.83
CA SER A 36 -0.01 -2.13 4.76
C SER A 36 1.11 -2.21 3.72
N LEU A 37 1.65 -1.05 3.31
CA LEU A 37 2.83 -0.95 2.43
C LEU A 37 4.04 -1.65 3.03
N ARG A 38 4.25 -1.49 4.33
CA ARG A 38 5.35 -2.16 5.04
C ARG A 38 5.15 -3.66 5.13
N ALA A 39 3.93 -4.13 5.41
CA ALA A 39 3.62 -5.56 5.43
C ALA A 39 3.84 -6.20 4.05
N PHE A 40 3.45 -5.50 2.98
CA PHE A 40 3.69 -5.91 1.60
C PHE A 40 5.18 -5.94 1.26
N ALA A 41 5.92 -4.86 1.56
CA ALA A 41 7.37 -4.80 1.34
C ALA A 41 8.13 -5.89 2.11
N MET A 42 7.74 -6.15 3.37
CA MET A 42 8.27 -7.25 4.18
C MET A 42 8.03 -8.62 3.54
N SER A 43 6.87 -8.82 2.89
CA SER A 43 6.56 -10.07 2.19
C SER A 43 7.45 -10.31 0.96
N LEU A 44 7.88 -9.21 0.30
CA LEU A 44 8.75 -9.24 -0.88
C LEU A 44 10.22 -9.42 -0.51
N THR A 45 10.73 -8.60 0.43
CA THR A 45 12.17 -8.55 0.74
C THR A 45 12.59 -9.58 1.79
N ARG A 46 11.66 -10.00 2.67
CA ARG A 46 11.93 -10.81 3.87
C ARG A 46 13.05 -10.22 4.76
N ASN A 47 13.32 -8.94 4.62
CA ASN A 47 14.34 -8.20 5.36
C ASN A 47 13.77 -6.84 5.76
N ARG A 48 13.80 -6.54 7.06
CA ARG A 48 13.24 -5.31 7.63
C ARG A 48 13.88 -4.06 7.05
N SER A 49 15.20 -4.01 6.94
CA SER A 49 15.90 -2.83 6.40
C SER A 49 15.54 -2.59 4.94
N ALA A 50 15.59 -3.64 4.12
CA ALA A 50 15.24 -3.53 2.70
C ALA A 50 13.74 -3.22 2.47
N ALA A 51 12.86 -3.70 3.35
CA ALA A 51 11.43 -3.35 3.32
C ALA A 51 11.21 -1.87 3.65
N ASP A 52 11.88 -1.36 4.69
CA ASP A 52 11.77 0.04 5.09
C ASP A 52 12.32 0.96 4.00
N ASP A 53 13.44 0.61 3.35
CA ASP A 53 13.99 1.35 2.20
C ASP A 53 13.00 1.38 1.02
N LEU A 54 12.38 0.24 0.69
CA LEU A 54 11.40 0.15 -0.39
C LEU A 54 10.16 1.01 -0.10
N VAL A 55 9.66 0.98 1.13
CA VAL A 55 8.52 1.82 1.55
C VAL A 55 8.89 3.30 1.45
N GLN A 56 10.09 3.69 1.88
CA GLN A 56 10.53 5.08 1.77
C GLN A 56 10.57 5.55 0.32
N ASP A 57 11.17 4.78 -0.59
CA ASP A 57 11.21 5.12 -2.01
C ASP A 57 9.81 5.27 -2.62
N THR A 58 8.89 4.37 -2.26
CA THR A 58 7.50 4.45 -2.71
C THR A 58 6.81 5.72 -2.18
N ILE A 59 6.98 6.04 -0.90
CA ILE A 59 6.38 7.23 -0.29
C ILE A 59 6.94 8.52 -0.89
N VAL A 60 8.25 8.59 -1.14
CA VAL A 60 8.88 9.77 -1.79
C VAL A 60 8.33 9.97 -3.21
N LYS A 61 8.17 8.88 -3.97
CA LYS A 61 7.57 8.91 -5.32
C LYS A 61 6.10 9.31 -5.28
N ALA A 62 5.35 8.74 -4.34
CA ALA A 62 3.94 9.05 -4.10
C ALA A 62 3.77 10.53 -3.74
N TRP A 63 4.55 11.04 -2.79
CA TRP A 63 4.49 12.43 -2.38
C TRP A 63 4.80 13.39 -3.52
N SER A 64 5.77 13.03 -4.36
CA SER A 64 6.17 13.84 -5.52
C SER A 64 5.13 13.84 -6.65
N ASN A 65 4.29 12.81 -6.74
CA ASN A 65 3.24 12.71 -7.77
C ASN A 65 1.83 12.90 -7.20
N ILE A 66 1.71 13.28 -5.93
CA ILE A 66 0.42 13.40 -5.23
C ILE A 66 -0.46 14.50 -5.84
N GLU A 67 0.14 15.49 -6.49
CA GLU A 67 -0.58 16.53 -7.24
C GLU A 67 -1.17 16.02 -8.56
N LYS A 68 -0.65 14.91 -9.10
CA LYS A 68 -1.19 14.22 -10.28
C LYS A 68 -2.25 13.19 -9.92
N TYR A 69 -2.44 12.91 -8.62
CA TYR A 69 -3.42 11.96 -8.16
C TYR A 69 -4.82 12.51 -8.37
N ALA A 70 -5.62 11.80 -9.17
CA ALA A 70 -7.01 12.16 -9.41
C ALA A 70 -7.88 11.66 -8.25
N ILE A 71 -8.46 12.61 -7.52
CA ILE A 71 -9.39 12.36 -6.41
C ILE A 71 -10.58 11.55 -6.95
N GLY A 72 -10.74 10.32 -6.45
CA GLY A 72 -11.72 9.33 -6.94
C GLY A 72 -11.12 8.06 -7.54
N THR A 73 -9.79 8.01 -7.73
CA THR A 73 -9.06 6.77 -8.05
C THR A 73 -8.76 5.99 -6.76
N ASN A 74 -8.50 4.68 -6.85
CA ASN A 74 -8.08 3.91 -5.68
C ASN A 74 -6.60 4.21 -5.35
N LEU A 75 -6.35 4.89 -4.23
CA LEU A 75 -5.00 5.26 -3.78
C LEU A 75 -4.09 4.04 -3.58
N GLN A 76 -4.62 2.93 -3.10
CA GLN A 76 -3.87 1.70 -2.89
C GLN A 76 -3.40 1.06 -4.21
N ALA A 77 -4.14 1.26 -5.30
CA ALA A 77 -3.73 0.79 -6.63
C ALA A 77 -2.75 1.76 -7.34
N TRP A 78 -2.67 3.00 -6.84
CA TRP A 78 -1.78 4.02 -7.36
C TRP A 78 -0.39 4.00 -6.70
N LEU A 79 -0.31 3.50 -5.46
CA LEU A 79 0.90 3.27 -4.69
C LEU A 79 1.58 1.94 -5.05
#